data_AF-A0A1Q4FPK9-F1
#
_entry.id   AF-A0A1Q4FPK9-F1
#
_cell.length_a   1.000
_cell.length_b   1.000
_cell.length_c   1.000
_cell.angle_alpha   90.00
_cell.angle_beta   90.00
_cell.angle_gamma   90.00
#
_symmetry.space_group_name_H-M   'P 1'
#
loop_
_entity.id
_entity.type
_entity.pdbx_description
1 polymer ?
#
loop_
_entity_poly.entity_id
_entity_poly.type
_entity_poly.pdbx_seq_one_letter_code
_entity_poly.pdbx_strand_id
1 'polypeptide(L)'
;MIFAFPRTFPADEVELAVADVDAARRIAGARMQPLENVLARRLEQLRPLLSTHADAETLLARCAEAIRIAYARMALRHGSLGEDFHAYHNETHILDILGGRIDRLIATHGVFALGLRDWCILGLFAACHDLRQREKPMYEAGVGANERASIEETFRLLDHCGFARSADADIYLAIDLTIGGSTFDARPPPGSAAFNAAELVQSGGALAAKLSQKLDKHRPDWRNDPRIVHAHDLALIAADLDTANVAEPFDRFASSAENLCLEREMLCLRNLDGVESAQPVLGFLTDGQDRFFFDLHRFNSELGRQSFGPAKDDNAARLKSLSLGLRARIAMRGRPQSGRQVLKAYAETVAGLV
;
A
#
# COMPACT_ATOMS: atom_id res chain seq x y z
N MET A 1 -1.35 2.95 -21.36
CA MET A 1 -1.18 3.86 -20.21
C MET A 1 -2.24 4.93 -20.29
N ILE A 2 -3.10 5.01 -19.28
CA ILE A 2 -4.27 5.91 -19.28
C ILE A 2 -3.83 7.35 -19.09
N PHE A 3 -2.91 7.58 -18.15
CA PHE A 3 -2.42 8.92 -17.83
C PHE A 3 -1.24 9.36 -18.71
N ALA A 4 -0.68 8.44 -19.52
CA ALA A 4 0.40 8.70 -20.47
C ALA A 4 1.57 9.52 -19.88
N PHE A 5 1.89 9.27 -18.60
CA PHE A 5 2.96 9.97 -17.92
C PHE A 5 4.28 9.85 -18.70
N PRO A 6 5.10 10.91 -18.75
CA PRO A 6 6.47 10.80 -19.22
C PRO A 6 7.19 9.70 -18.44
N ARG A 7 7.84 8.77 -19.16
CA ARG A 7 8.68 7.73 -18.54
C ARG A 7 9.97 8.37 -18.04
N THR A 8 10.04 8.65 -16.74
CA THR A 8 11.11 9.47 -16.16
C THR A 8 11.82 8.80 -15.00
N PHE A 9 11.42 7.57 -14.62
CA PHE A 9 11.98 6.85 -13.49
C PHE A 9 12.81 5.65 -13.97
N PRO A 10 14.13 5.84 -14.19
CA PRO A 10 15.01 4.75 -14.61
C PRO A 10 15.16 3.70 -13.51
N ALA A 11 15.69 2.53 -13.91
CA ALA A 11 16.12 1.51 -12.96
C ALA A 11 17.16 2.09 -11.99
N ASP A 12 16.95 1.83 -10.70
CA ASP A 12 17.90 2.21 -9.65
C ASP A 12 18.86 1.06 -9.33
N GLU A 13 19.76 1.29 -8.37
CA GLU A 13 20.78 0.30 -7.98
C GLU A 13 20.17 -0.99 -7.44
N VAL A 14 19.04 -0.92 -6.73
CA VAL A 14 18.35 -2.10 -6.19
C VAL A 14 17.69 -2.91 -7.31
N GLU A 15 17.04 -2.26 -8.27
CA GLU A 15 16.47 -2.91 -9.45
C GLU A 15 17.55 -3.64 -10.26
N LEU A 16 18.74 -3.03 -10.39
CA LEU A 16 19.89 -3.66 -11.07
C LEU A 16 20.51 -4.81 -10.26
N ALA A 17 20.57 -4.69 -8.93
CA ALA A 17 21.12 -5.73 -8.05
C ALA A 17 20.21 -6.96 -7.95
N VAL A 18 18.89 -6.75 -7.96
CA VAL A 18 17.86 -7.81 -7.96
C VAL A 18 17.22 -7.89 -9.34
N ALA A 19 18.04 -8.24 -10.34
CA ALA A 19 17.63 -8.25 -11.74
C ALA A 19 16.62 -9.39 -12.06
N ASP A 20 16.79 -10.56 -11.43
CA ASP A 20 16.03 -11.77 -11.71
C ASP A 20 15.67 -12.54 -10.42
N VAL A 21 14.90 -13.63 -10.58
CA VAL A 21 14.42 -14.45 -9.44
C VAL A 21 15.55 -15.18 -8.72
N ASP A 22 16.65 -15.51 -9.41
CA ASP A 22 17.79 -16.19 -8.80
C ASP A 22 18.60 -15.22 -7.93
N ALA A 23 18.76 -13.97 -8.36
CA ALA A 23 19.27 -12.88 -7.55
C ALA A 23 18.37 -12.62 -6.34
N ALA A 24 17.05 -12.57 -6.53
CA ALA A 24 16.08 -12.39 -5.45
C ALA A 24 16.22 -13.49 -4.38
N ARG A 25 16.27 -14.76 -4.80
CA ARG A 25 16.45 -15.91 -3.88
C ARG A 25 17.80 -15.87 -3.17
N ARG A 26 18.88 -15.56 -3.89
CA ARG A 26 20.23 -15.46 -3.31
C ARG A 26 20.34 -14.35 -2.27
N ILE A 27 19.77 -13.17 -2.56
CA ILE A 27 19.85 -12.00 -1.68
C ILE A 27 18.95 -12.17 -0.46
N ALA A 28 17.69 -12.59 -0.65
CA ALA A 28 16.76 -12.77 0.46
C ALA A 28 17.10 -14.01 1.32
N GLY A 29 17.63 -15.07 0.70
CA GLY A 29 17.95 -16.32 1.37
C GLY A 29 16.76 -16.86 2.17
N ALA A 30 16.99 -17.18 3.44
CA ALA A 30 15.94 -17.70 4.33
C ALA A 30 14.80 -16.68 4.61
N ARG A 31 15.04 -15.37 4.40
CA ARG A 31 14.01 -14.34 4.60
C ARG A 31 12.93 -14.34 3.53
N MET A 32 13.10 -15.10 2.45
CA MET A 32 12.07 -15.34 1.44
C MET A 32 10.98 -16.31 1.95
N GLN A 33 11.26 -17.11 2.98
CA GLN A 33 10.36 -18.19 3.41
C GLN A 33 8.93 -17.74 3.76
N PRO A 34 8.70 -16.61 4.45
CA PRO A 34 7.34 -16.13 4.69
C PRO A 34 6.56 -15.88 3.39
N LEU A 35 7.21 -15.31 2.37
CA LEU A 35 6.61 -15.11 1.06
C LEU A 35 6.31 -16.43 0.35
N GLU A 36 7.26 -17.38 0.36
CA GLU A 36 7.04 -18.70 -0.25
C GLU A 36 5.83 -19.42 0.34
N ASN A 37 5.64 -19.30 1.67
CA ASN A 37 4.46 -19.85 2.33
C ASN A 37 3.16 -19.19 1.84
N VAL A 38 3.15 -17.87 1.66
CA VAL A 38 1.98 -17.13 1.14
C VAL A 38 1.70 -17.53 -0.32
N LEU A 39 2.73 -17.60 -1.17
CA LEU A 39 2.58 -17.99 -2.57
C LEU A 39 2.09 -19.43 -2.73
N ALA A 40 2.58 -20.36 -1.90
CA ALA A 40 2.11 -21.74 -1.89
C ALA A 40 0.63 -21.83 -1.49
N ARG A 41 0.21 -21.13 -0.43
CA ARG A 41 -1.22 -21.07 -0.06
C ARG A 41 -2.07 -20.45 -1.16
N ARG A 42 -1.59 -19.37 -1.79
CA ARG A 42 -2.30 -18.69 -2.88
C ARG A 42 -2.52 -19.64 -4.06
N LEU A 43 -1.52 -20.42 -4.44
CA LEU A 43 -1.65 -21.42 -5.49
C LEU A 43 -2.75 -22.44 -5.17
N GLU A 44 -2.80 -22.94 -3.93
CA GLU A 44 -3.85 -23.87 -3.51
C GLU A 44 -5.25 -23.23 -3.56
N GLN A 45 -5.38 -21.98 -3.08
CA GLN A 45 -6.65 -21.26 -3.13
C GLN A 45 -7.13 -21.04 -4.57
N LEU A 46 -6.22 -20.74 -5.50
CA LEU A 46 -6.53 -20.45 -6.91
C LEU A 46 -6.65 -21.70 -7.79
N ARG A 47 -6.32 -22.89 -7.26
CA ARG A 47 -6.42 -24.18 -7.98
C ARG A 47 -7.77 -24.40 -8.67
N PRO A 48 -8.94 -24.04 -8.09
CA PRO A 48 -10.24 -24.20 -8.76
C PRO A 48 -10.40 -23.35 -10.02
N LEU A 49 -9.59 -22.31 -10.22
CA LEU A 49 -9.65 -21.41 -11.38
C LEU A 49 -8.70 -21.82 -12.51
N LEU A 50 -7.81 -22.80 -12.32
CA LEU A 50 -6.80 -23.15 -13.34
C LEU A 50 -7.42 -23.59 -14.67
N SER A 51 -8.53 -24.30 -14.63
CA SER A 51 -9.25 -24.76 -15.84
C SER A 51 -9.93 -23.63 -16.61
N THR A 52 -10.01 -22.41 -16.06
CA THR A 52 -10.67 -21.27 -16.70
C THR A 52 -9.78 -20.54 -17.71
N HIS A 53 -8.48 -20.84 -17.72
CA HIS A 53 -7.49 -20.18 -18.58
C HIS A 53 -6.49 -21.19 -19.13
N ALA A 54 -6.27 -21.21 -20.46
CA ALA A 54 -5.39 -22.18 -21.11
C ALA A 54 -3.94 -22.13 -20.57
N ASP A 55 -3.43 -20.93 -20.29
CA ASP A 55 -2.05 -20.71 -19.83
C ASP A 55 -1.97 -20.42 -18.31
N ALA A 56 -2.94 -20.89 -17.53
CA ALA A 56 -3.07 -20.57 -16.10
C ALA A 56 -1.79 -20.83 -15.28
N GLU A 57 -1.15 -21.97 -15.49
CA GLU A 57 0.07 -22.34 -14.77
C GLU A 57 1.24 -21.41 -15.11
N THR A 58 1.38 -21.07 -16.39
CA THR A 58 2.42 -20.13 -16.85
C THR A 58 2.16 -18.73 -16.31
N LEU A 59 0.91 -18.25 -16.34
CA LEU A 59 0.54 -16.96 -15.77
C LEU A 59 0.89 -16.89 -14.27
N LEU A 60 0.50 -17.90 -13.50
CA LEU A 60 0.79 -17.96 -12.05
C LEU A 60 2.29 -18.03 -11.77
N ALA A 61 3.05 -18.79 -12.56
CA ALA A 61 4.50 -18.85 -12.43
C ALA A 61 5.14 -17.47 -12.65
N ARG A 62 4.77 -16.76 -13.73
CA ARG A 62 5.29 -15.41 -14.02
C ARG A 62 4.92 -14.40 -12.93
N CYS A 63 3.67 -14.43 -12.44
CA CYS A 63 3.25 -13.59 -11.32
C CYS A 63 4.07 -13.88 -10.06
N ALA A 64 4.28 -15.15 -9.73
CA ALA A 64 5.02 -15.56 -8.55
C ALA A 64 6.52 -15.18 -8.65
N GLU A 65 7.11 -15.20 -9.85
CA GLU A 65 8.48 -14.69 -10.07
C GLU A 65 8.56 -13.18 -9.88
N ALA A 66 7.63 -12.41 -10.47
CA ALA A 66 7.57 -10.97 -10.29
C ALA A 66 7.41 -10.60 -8.81
N ILE A 67 6.51 -11.27 -8.09
CA ILE A 67 6.29 -11.04 -6.65
C ILE A 67 7.56 -11.33 -5.83
N ARG A 68 8.32 -12.40 -6.14
CA ARG A 68 9.58 -12.72 -5.45
C ARG A 68 10.63 -11.64 -5.65
N ILE A 69 10.78 -11.16 -6.88
CA ILE A 69 11.72 -10.10 -7.22
C ILE A 69 11.32 -8.81 -6.50
N ALA A 70 10.05 -8.42 -6.59
CA ALA A 70 9.51 -7.24 -5.91
C ALA A 70 9.72 -7.29 -4.39
N TYR A 71 9.46 -8.44 -3.76
CA TYR A 71 9.69 -8.64 -2.33
C TYR A 71 11.17 -8.47 -1.95
N ALA A 72 12.09 -9.10 -2.70
CA ALA A 72 13.51 -8.95 -2.43
C ALA A 72 14.00 -7.51 -2.65
N ARG A 73 13.46 -6.81 -3.66
CA ARG A 73 13.75 -5.38 -3.88
C ARG A 73 13.27 -4.53 -2.71
N MET A 74 12.04 -4.73 -2.23
CA MET A 74 11.55 -4.01 -1.05
C MET A 74 12.37 -4.32 0.20
N ALA A 75 12.72 -5.59 0.42
CA ALA A 75 13.53 -5.99 1.56
C ALA A 75 14.91 -5.33 1.53
N LEU A 76 15.54 -5.23 0.36
CA LEU A 76 16.85 -4.61 0.17
C LEU A 76 16.79 -3.07 0.19
N ARG A 77 15.74 -2.48 -0.37
CA ARG A 77 15.59 -1.03 -0.49
C ARG A 77 15.17 -0.41 0.83
N HIS A 78 14.08 -0.93 1.41
CA HIS A 78 13.36 -0.28 2.52
C HIS A 78 13.10 -1.21 3.71
N GLY A 79 13.62 -2.43 3.65
CA GLY A 79 13.28 -3.50 4.56
C GLY A 79 14.42 -4.04 5.38
N SER A 80 14.27 -5.28 5.83
CA SER A 80 15.22 -5.92 6.76
C SER A 80 16.63 -6.14 6.21
N LEU A 81 16.82 -6.07 4.89
CA LEU A 81 18.12 -6.29 4.22
C LEU A 81 18.82 -4.97 3.86
N GLY A 82 18.13 -3.83 3.94
CA GLY A 82 18.66 -2.52 3.59
C GLY A 82 19.09 -1.68 4.80
N GLU A 83 19.83 -0.62 4.52
CA GLU A 83 20.16 0.42 5.53
C GLU A 83 19.12 1.54 5.57
N ASP A 84 18.35 1.71 4.50
CA ASP A 84 17.33 2.75 4.35
C ASP A 84 15.93 2.26 4.80
N PHE A 85 15.85 1.82 6.06
CA PHE A 85 14.67 1.14 6.59
C PHE A 85 13.44 2.06 6.71
N HIS A 86 12.31 1.57 6.19
CA HIS A 86 10.98 2.16 6.34
C HIS A 86 10.16 1.31 7.32
N ALA A 87 9.61 1.94 8.35
CA ALA A 87 8.88 1.20 9.39
C ALA A 87 7.54 0.62 8.90
N TYR A 88 6.93 1.22 7.87
CA TYR A 88 5.66 0.77 7.30
C TYR A 88 5.84 0.23 5.88
N HIS A 89 6.37 1.02 4.94
CA HIS A 89 6.50 0.63 3.53
C HIS A 89 7.75 -0.25 3.29
N ASN A 90 7.70 -1.49 3.77
CA ASN A 90 8.75 -2.50 3.61
C ASN A 90 8.18 -3.85 3.12
N GLU A 91 9.01 -4.90 3.07
CA GLU A 91 8.61 -6.22 2.58
C GLU A 91 7.50 -6.88 3.40
N THR A 92 7.31 -6.47 4.66
CA THR A 92 6.21 -6.97 5.52
C THR A 92 4.86 -6.44 5.04
N HIS A 93 4.79 -5.20 4.54
CA HIS A 93 3.55 -4.63 3.98
C HIS A 93 3.03 -5.44 2.79
N ILE A 94 3.94 -5.99 1.97
CA ILE A 94 3.58 -6.93 0.90
C ILE A 94 2.87 -8.15 1.50
N LEU A 95 3.39 -8.72 2.59
CA LEU A 95 2.80 -9.91 3.22
C LEU A 95 1.45 -9.60 3.88
N ASP A 96 1.31 -8.41 4.47
CA ASP A 96 0.04 -7.96 5.06
C ASP A 96 -1.07 -7.89 4.01
N ILE A 97 -0.79 -7.36 2.83
CA ILE A 97 -1.77 -7.31 1.75
C ILE A 97 -1.96 -8.71 1.13
N LEU A 98 -0.87 -9.33 0.67
CA LEU A 98 -0.91 -10.57 -0.13
C LEU A 98 -1.43 -11.78 0.66
N GLY A 99 -1.00 -11.91 1.92
CA GLY A 99 -1.30 -13.05 2.80
C GLY A 99 -2.29 -12.75 3.92
N GLY A 100 -2.62 -11.48 4.17
CA GLY A 100 -3.65 -11.08 5.13
C GLY A 100 -4.93 -10.65 4.43
N ARG A 101 -4.87 -9.52 3.73
CA ARG A 101 -6.06 -8.83 3.22
C ARG A 101 -6.69 -9.52 2.01
N ILE A 102 -5.89 -10.04 1.08
CA ILE A 102 -6.41 -10.87 -0.03
C ILE A 102 -6.96 -12.21 0.51
N ASP A 103 -6.32 -12.82 1.51
CA ASP A 103 -6.85 -14.04 2.16
C ASP A 103 -8.23 -13.78 2.78
N ARG A 104 -8.43 -12.61 3.41
CA ARG A 104 -9.73 -12.19 3.93
C ARG A 104 -10.77 -11.99 2.82
N LEU A 105 -10.42 -11.37 1.69
CA LEU A 105 -11.34 -11.26 0.54
C LEU A 105 -11.82 -12.64 0.06
N ILE A 106 -10.89 -13.59 -0.12
CA ILE A 106 -11.26 -14.96 -0.53
C ILE A 106 -12.11 -15.65 0.53
N ALA A 107 -11.79 -15.48 1.83
CA ALA A 107 -12.56 -16.09 2.90
C ALA A 107 -14.00 -15.55 2.98
N THR A 108 -14.21 -14.25 2.70
CA THR A 108 -15.55 -13.64 2.72
C THR A 108 -16.38 -14.00 1.48
N HIS A 109 -15.78 -13.93 0.29
CA HIS A 109 -16.53 -13.98 -0.98
C HIS A 109 -16.37 -15.29 -1.76
N GLY A 110 -15.39 -16.12 -1.37
CA GLY A 110 -14.96 -17.27 -2.14
C GLY A 110 -14.05 -16.90 -3.32
N VAL A 111 -13.30 -17.88 -3.81
CA VAL A 111 -12.32 -17.68 -4.89
C VAL A 111 -12.96 -17.25 -6.22
N PHE A 112 -14.21 -17.64 -6.48
CA PHE A 112 -14.93 -17.34 -7.72
C PHE A 112 -15.52 -15.91 -7.77
N ALA A 113 -15.31 -15.10 -6.73
CA ALA A 113 -15.74 -13.70 -6.72
C ALA A 113 -15.01 -12.86 -7.79
N LEU A 114 -13.81 -13.28 -8.19
CA LEU A 114 -13.00 -12.67 -9.25
C LEU A 114 -12.39 -13.75 -10.15
N GLY A 115 -11.97 -13.36 -11.36
CA GLY A 115 -11.29 -14.26 -12.29
C GLY A 115 -9.84 -14.54 -11.89
N LEU A 116 -9.21 -15.55 -12.53
CA LEU A 116 -7.80 -15.88 -12.26
C LEU A 116 -6.87 -14.69 -12.50
N ARG A 117 -7.05 -13.98 -13.63
CA ARG A 117 -6.24 -12.80 -13.97
C ARG A 117 -6.42 -11.67 -12.96
N ASP A 118 -7.61 -11.50 -12.42
CA ASP A 118 -7.90 -10.47 -11.41
C ASP A 118 -7.13 -10.74 -10.13
N TRP A 119 -7.14 -11.99 -9.64
CA TRP A 119 -6.33 -12.38 -8.48
C TRP A 119 -4.83 -12.21 -8.73
N CYS A 120 -4.36 -12.52 -9.94
CA CYS A 120 -2.98 -12.26 -10.36
C CYS A 120 -2.64 -10.76 -10.32
N ILE A 121 -3.53 -9.91 -10.84
CA ILE A 121 -3.37 -8.45 -10.81
C ILE A 121 -3.33 -7.92 -9.38
N LEU A 122 -4.22 -8.38 -8.50
CA LEU A 122 -4.23 -7.97 -7.09
C LEU A 122 -2.97 -8.46 -6.34
N GLY A 123 -2.48 -9.65 -6.66
CA GLY A 123 -1.21 -10.15 -6.11
C GLY A 123 0.01 -9.36 -6.58
N LEU A 124 0.05 -9.00 -7.87
CA LEU A 124 1.07 -8.12 -8.43
C LEU A 124 1.00 -6.72 -7.80
N PHE A 125 -0.20 -6.14 -7.67
CA PHE A 125 -0.42 -4.86 -6.98
C PHE A 125 0.13 -4.90 -5.55
N ALA A 126 -0.24 -5.93 -4.77
CA ALA A 126 0.20 -6.09 -3.39
C ALA A 126 1.74 -6.05 -3.25
N ALA A 127 2.46 -6.66 -4.19
CA ALA A 127 3.91 -6.69 -4.17
C ALA A 127 4.59 -5.45 -4.78
N CYS A 128 3.91 -4.73 -5.69
CA CYS A 128 4.58 -3.77 -6.57
C CYS A 128 4.17 -2.31 -6.38
N HIS A 129 3.01 -2.02 -5.77
CA HIS A 129 2.48 -0.65 -5.67
C HIS A 129 3.42 0.32 -4.95
N ASP A 130 4.14 -0.19 -3.94
CA ASP A 130 5.02 0.60 -3.09
C ASP A 130 6.51 0.35 -3.32
N LEU A 131 6.91 -0.19 -4.48
CA LEU A 131 8.32 -0.44 -4.77
C LEU A 131 9.19 0.80 -4.51
N ARG A 132 8.71 1.99 -4.86
CA ARG A 132 9.47 3.24 -4.77
C ARG A 132 8.85 4.19 -3.75
N GLN A 133 9.58 4.50 -2.67
CA GLN A 133 9.07 5.37 -1.58
C GLN A 133 9.89 6.63 -1.31
N ARG A 134 10.93 6.90 -2.10
CA ARG A 134 11.84 8.04 -1.92
C ARG A 134 11.92 9.00 -3.10
N GLU A 135 10.96 8.95 -4.02
CA GLU A 135 10.99 9.83 -5.17
C GLU A 135 10.74 11.28 -4.74
N LYS A 136 11.39 12.21 -5.45
CA LYS A 136 11.19 13.64 -5.19
C LYS A 136 9.71 13.98 -5.39
N PRO A 137 9.07 14.73 -4.46
CA PRO A 137 7.66 15.05 -4.56
C PRO A 137 7.30 15.71 -5.90
N MET A 138 6.50 15.02 -6.69
CA MET A 138 5.95 15.49 -7.97
C MET A 138 4.57 14.89 -8.13
N TYR A 139 3.60 15.70 -8.58
CA TYR A 139 2.23 15.26 -8.81
C TYR A 139 1.84 15.53 -10.26
N GLU A 140 1.37 14.50 -10.94
CA GLU A 140 0.84 14.61 -12.30
C GLU A 140 -0.49 13.87 -12.39
N ALA A 141 -1.52 14.51 -12.92
CA ALA A 141 -2.91 14.01 -12.94
C ALA A 141 -3.52 13.62 -11.56
N GLY A 142 -2.79 13.82 -10.46
CA GLY A 142 -3.19 13.39 -9.10
C GLY A 142 -2.52 12.11 -8.64
N VAL A 143 -1.62 11.53 -9.44
CA VAL A 143 -0.74 10.41 -9.07
C VAL A 143 0.61 10.97 -8.62
N GLY A 144 1.15 10.43 -7.54
CA GLY A 144 2.43 10.84 -6.95
C GLY A 144 3.63 10.26 -7.70
N ALA A 145 4.82 10.80 -7.39
CA ALA A 145 6.08 10.35 -7.98
C ALA A 145 6.42 8.91 -7.60
N ASN A 146 6.18 8.54 -6.33
CA ASN A 146 6.38 7.19 -5.80
C ASN A 146 5.57 6.17 -6.60
N GLU A 147 4.27 6.36 -6.75
CA GLU A 147 3.40 5.44 -7.47
C GLU A 147 3.75 5.38 -8.96
N ARG A 148 4.10 6.50 -9.58
CA ARG A 148 4.57 6.50 -10.97
C ARG A 148 5.87 5.71 -11.15
N ALA A 149 6.82 5.87 -10.24
CA ALA A 149 8.08 5.13 -10.28
C ALA A 149 7.83 3.63 -10.04
N SER A 150 6.95 3.28 -9.09
CA SER A 150 6.48 1.91 -8.88
C SER A 150 5.82 1.31 -10.12
N ILE A 151 4.97 2.05 -10.84
CA ILE A 151 4.37 1.59 -12.11
C ILE A 151 5.44 1.34 -13.16
N GLU A 152 6.38 2.27 -13.35
CA GLU A 152 7.46 2.12 -14.33
C GLU A 152 8.37 0.92 -14.03
N GLU A 153 8.74 0.72 -12.77
CA GLU A 153 9.51 -0.45 -12.31
C GLU A 153 8.70 -1.74 -12.48
N THR A 154 7.42 -1.74 -12.12
CA THR A 154 6.53 -2.90 -12.30
C THR A 154 6.45 -3.30 -13.76
N PHE A 155 6.36 -2.35 -14.69
CA PHE A 155 6.31 -2.67 -16.11
C PHE A 155 7.59 -3.29 -16.64
N ARG A 156 8.77 -2.85 -16.17
CA ARG A 156 10.05 -3.49 -16.52
C ARG A 156 10.15 -4.88 -15.91
N LEU A 157 9.64 -5.05 -14.69
CA LEU A 157 9.58 -6.35 -14.03
C LEU A 157 8.67 -7.33 -14.77
N LEU A 158 7.48 -6.90 -15.20
CA LEU A 158 6.58 -7.70 -16.03
C LEU A 158 7.24 -8.09 -17.36
N ASP A 159 7.89 -7.14 -18.05
CA ASP A 159 8.63 -7.44 -19.28
C ASP A 159 9.71 -8.51 -19.03
N HIS A 160 10.43 -8.41 -17.91
CA HIS A 160 11.48 -9.36 -17.52
C HIS A 160 10.95 -10.75 -17.17
N CYS A 161 9.80 -10.84 -16.49
CA CYS A 161 9.13 -12.11 -16.16
C CYS A 161 8.34 -12.69 -17.35
N GLY A 162 8.55 -12.19 -18.57
CA GLY A 162 8.00 -12.79 -19.79
C GLY A 162 6.55 -12.42 -20.10
N PHE A 163 6.00 -11.38 -19.48
CA PHE A 163 4.71 -10.82 -19.91
C PHE A 163 4.88 -10.05 -21.21
N ALA A 164 4.00 -10.29 -22.18
CA ALA A 164 4.06 -9.60 -23.47
C ALA A 164 3.12 -8.39 -23.45
N ARG A 165 3.63 -7.18 -23.69
CA ARG A 165 2.83 -5.95 -23.64
C ARG A 165 1.57 -5.95 -24.53
N SER A 166 1.57 -6.71 -25.62
CA SER A 166 0.40 -6.86 -26.50
C SER A 166 -0.57 -7.94 -26.01
N ALA A 167 -0.08 -9.13 -25.66
CA ALA A 167 -0.91 -10.26 -25.24
C ALA A 167 -1.48 -10.08 -23.83
N ASP A 168 -0.74 -9.40 -22.95
CA ASP A 168 -1.09 -9.12 -21.56
C ASP A 168 -1.46 -7.65 -21.33
N ALA A 169 -1.90 -6.95 -22.38
CA ALA A 169 -2.18 -5.51 -22.34
C ALA A 169 -3.19 -5.12 -21.25
N ASP A 170 -4.11 -6.03 -20.91
CA ASP A 170 -5.08 -5.89 -19.82
C ASP A 170 -4.41 -5.88 -18.43
N ILE A 171 -3.38 -6.69 -18.19
CA ILE A 171 -2.61 -6.68 -16.93
C ILE A 171 -1.83 -5.37 -16.81
N TYR A 172 -1.13 -4.94 -17.86
CA TYR A 172 -0.40 -3.66 -17.84
C TYR A 172 -1.36 -2.47 -17.60
N LEU A 173 -2.55 -2.52 -18.23
CA LEU A 173 -3.59 -1.52 -18.00
C LEU A 173 -4.06 -1.55 -16.54
N ALA A 174 -4.42 -2.72 -16.03
CA ALA A 174 -4.94 -2.85 -14.67
C ALA A 174 -3.91 -2.40 -13.63
N ILE A 175 -2.63 -2.75 -13.79
CA ILE A 175 -1.55 -2.29 -12.92
C ILE A 175 -1.38 -0.77 -12.92
N ASP A 176 -1.49 -0.11 -14.08
CA ASP A 176 -1.47 1.36 -14.18
C ASP A 176 -2.58 1.97 -13.31
N LEU A 177 -3.80 1.44 -13.39
CA LEU A 177 -4.94 1.97 -12.63
C LEU A 177 -4.91 1.55 -11.16
N THR A 178 -4.51 0.33 -10.81
CA THR A 178 -4.54 -0.13 -9.42
C THR A 178 -3.51 0.60 -8.58
N ILE A 179 -2.27 0.73 -9.07
CA ILE A 179 -1.22 1.50 -8.38
C ILE A 179 -1.51 3.00 -8.42
N GLY A 180 -1.88 3.55 -9.58
CA GLY A 180 -2.19 4.98 -9.67
C GLY A 180 -3.47 5.36 -8.90
N GLY A 181 -4.43 4.45 -8.80
CA GLY A 181 -5.70 4.64 -8.10
C GLY A 181 -5.60 4.52 -6.59
N SER A 182 -4.63 3.77 -6.06
CA SER A 182 -4.37 3.69 -4.62
C SER A 182 -3.62 4.92 -4.08
N THR A 183 -3.03 5.76 -4.93
CA THR A 183 -2.35 6.99 -4.53
C THR A 183 -3.18 7.81 -3.55
N PHE A 184 -2.57 8.21 -2.43
CA PHE A 184 -3.15 9.19 -1.53
C PHE A 184 -2.87 10.62 -1.98
N ASP A 185 -3.92 11.45 -2.00
CA ASP A 185 -3.78 12.87 -2.33
C ASP A 185 -3.02 13.62 -1.22
N ALA A 186 -1.71 13.66 -1.42
CA ALA A 186 -0.74 14.33 -0.56
C ALA A 186 -0.42 15.77 -1.03
N ARG A 187 -1.40 16.50 -1.57
CA ARG A 187 -1.19 17.93 -1.91
C ARG A 187 -1.16 18.82 -0.66
N PRO A 188 -0.23 19.79 -0.58
CA PRO A 188 -0.24 20.83 0.46
C PRO A 188 -1.42 21.79 0.27
N PRO A 189 -1.92 22.40 1.35
CA PRO A 189 -2.72 23.62 1.24
C PRO A 189 -1.89 24.69 0.50
N PRO A 190 -2.52 25.53 -0.34
CA PRO A 190 -1.83 26.66 -0.95
C PRO A 190 -1.16 27.54 0.13
N GLY A 191 0.17 27.71 0.05
CA GLY A 191 0.92 28.65 0.90
C GLY A 191 1.70 28.07 2.09
N SER A 192 1.84 26.74 2.24
CA SER A 192 2.70 26.15 3.29
C SER A 192 4.19 26.08 2.90
N ALA A 193 5.09 26.22 3.87
CA ALA A 193 6.56 26.11 3.71
C ALA A 193 7.03 24.66 3.41
N ALA A 194 8.34 24.52 3.16
CA ALA A 194 9.03 23.41 2.48
C ALA A 194 8.59 21.97 2.82
N PHE A 195 8.59 21.16 1.75
CA PHE A 195 7.93 19.87 1.49
C PHE A 195 8.36 18.67 2.36
N ASN A 196 7.38 17.91 2.85
CA ASN A 196 7.47 16.45 2.98
C ASN A 196 6.10 15.78 2.70
N ALA A 197 6.07 14.85 1.73
CA ALA A 197 4.91 14.03 1.37
C ALA A 197 4.29 13.30 2.59
N ALA A 198 5.11 12.92 3.57
CA ALA A 198 4.64 12.22 4.77
C ALA A 198 3.76 13.09 5.71
N GLU A 199 3.78 14.41 5.57
CA GLU A 199 2.89 15.31 6.35
C GLU A 199 1.60 15.65 5.60
N LEU A 200 1.51 15.22 4.34
CA LEU A 200 0.47 15.62 3.43
C LEU A 200 -0.59 14.54 3.33
N VAL A 201 -1.56 14.60 4.24
CA VAL A 201 -2.85 13.90 4.07
C VAL A 201 -3.93 14.95 4.29
N GLN A 202 -4.10 15.86 3.33
CA GLN A 202 -4.92 17.05 3.58
C GLN A 202 -6.08 17.32 2.60
N SER A 203 -6.40 16.50 1.58
CA SER A 203 -7.60 16.83 0.76
C SER A 203 -8.43 15.75 0.07
N GLY A 204 -8.17 14.43 0.18
CA GLY A 204 -8.96 13.47 -0.62
C GLY A 204 -9.20 12.05 -0.10
N GLY A 205 -8.32 11.50 0.74
CA GLY A 205 -8.19 10.04 0.83
C GLY A 205 -7.55 9.47 -0.43
N ALA A 206 -7.69 8.16 -0.67
CA ALA A 206 -7.20 7.51 -1.88
C ALA A 206 -7.85 8.10 -3.15
N LEU A 207 -7.08 8.18 -4.24
CA LEU A 207 -7.54 8.65 -5.55
C LEU A 207 -8.73 7.84 -6.06
N ALA A 208 -8.83 6.56 -5.67
CA ALA A 208 -9.93 5.65 -5.95
C ALA A 208 -11.32 6.28 -5.78
N ALA A 209 -11.53 7.06 -4.71
CA ALA A 209 -12.82 7.72 -4.45
C ALA A 209 -13.22 8.74 -5.53
N LYS A 210 -12.26 9.22 -6.33
CA LYS A 210 -12.45 10.19 -7.41
C LYS A 210 -11.92 9.65 -8.76
N LEU A 211 -11.60 8.36 -8.85
CA LEU A 211 -10.92 7.80 -10.03
C LEU A 211 -11.78 7.94 -11.29
N SER A 212 -13.08 7.67 -11.20
CA SER A 212 -14.03 7.88 -12.30
C SER A 212 -14.03 9.33 -12.82
N GLN A 213 -14.01 10.33 -11.92
CA GLN A 213 -13.93 11.75 -12.30
C GLN A 213 -12.60 12.09 -12.99
N LYS A 214 -11.50 11.45 -12.58
CA LYS A 214 -10.20 11.60 -13.22
C LYS A 214 -10.18 10.97 -14.61
N LEU A 215 -10.76 9.79 -14.75
CA LEU A 215 -10.93 9.14 -16.04
C LEU A 215 -11.82 9.98 -16.96
N ASP A 216 -12.89 10.59 -16.46
CA ASP A 216 -13.74 11.50 -17.26
C ASP A 216 -12.95 12.68 -17.84
N LYS A 217 -12.01 13.23 -17.06
CA LYS A 217 -11.17 14.34 -17.49
C LYS A 217 -10.08 13.93 -18.49
N HIS A 218 -9.45 12.78 -18.28
CA HIS A 218 -8.23 12.39 -19.01
C HIS A 218 -8.48 11.36 -20.12
N ARG A 219 -9.61 10.65 -20.08
CA ARG A 219 -10.08 9.64 -21.04
C ARG A 219 -11.63 9.65 -21.10
N PRO A 220 -12.28 10.68 -21.66
CA PRO A 220 -13.74 10.87 -21.57
C PRO A 220 -14.59 9.68 -22.05
N ASP A 221 -14.10 8.88 -22.99
CA ASP A 221 -14.80 7.71 -23.53
C ASP A 221 -14.47 6.39 -22.81
N TRP A 222 -13.81 6.43 -21.65
CA TRP A 222 -13.32 5.22 -20.96
C TRP A 222 -14.42 4.21 -20.63
N ARG A 223 -15.65 4.67 -20.40
CA ARG A 223 -16.80 3.79 -20.13
C ARG A 223 -17.21 2.93 -21.33
N ASN A 224 -16.78 3.29 -22.54
CA ASN A 224 -17.01 2.50 -23.74
C ASN A 224 -15.92 1.44 -23.97
N ASP A 225 -14.82 1.48 -23.21
CA ASP A 225 -13.77 0.46 -23.26
C ASP A 225 -13.94 -0.51 -22.06
N PRO A 226 -14.47 -1.73 -22.28
CA PRO A 226 -14.73 -2.67 -21.18
C PRO A 226 -13.47 -3.05 -20.41
N ARG A 227 -12.28 -2.93 -21.01
CA ARG A 227 -11.01 -3.22 -20.32
C ARG A 227 -10.68 -2.14 -19.29
N ILE A 228 -10.98 -0.87 -19.60
CA ILE A 228 -10.76 0.24 -18.66
C ILE A 228 -11.81 0.19 -17.55
N VAL A 229 -13.06 -0.15 -17.87
CA VAL A 229 -14.11 -0.36 -16.85
C VAL A 229 -13.70 -1.45 -15.86
N HIS A 230 -13.27 -2.60 -16.36
CA HIS A 230 -12.78 -3.68 -15.51
C HIS A 230 -11.57 -3.29 -14.67
N ALA A 231 -10.57 -2.64 -15.27
CA ALA A 231 -9.39 -2.15 -14.56
C ALA A 231 -9.73 -1.09 -13.49
N HIS A 232 -10.74 -0.25 -13.72
CA HIS A 232 -11.24 0.70 -12.74
C HIS A 232 -11.81 -0.03 -11.52
N ASP A 233 -12.62 -1.06 -11.74
CA ASP A 233 -13.25 -1.82 -10.64
C ASP A 233 -12.20 -2.55 -9.80
N LEU A 234 -11.17 -3.13 -10.45
CA LEU A 234 -10.01 -3.69 -9.76
C LEU A 234 -9.23 -2.63 -8.98
N ALA A 235 -9.10 -1.42 -9.51
CA ALA A 235 -8.41 -0.33 -8.81
C ALA A 235 -9.12 0.10 -7.52
N LEU A 236 -10.46 0.03 -7.48
CA LEU A 236 -11.21 0.26 -6.24
C LEU A 236 -10.93 -0.81 -5.19
N ILE A 237 -10.85 -2.08 -5.60
CA ILE A 237 -10.51 -3.20 -4.71
C ILE A 237 -9.07 -3.07 -4.22
N ALA A 238 -8.14 -2.74 -5.10
CA ALA A 238 -6.73 -2.54 -4.77
C ALA A 238 -6.52 -1.41 -3.75
N ALA A 239 -7.19 -0.27 -3.93
CA ALA A 239 -7.14 0.82 -2.95
C ALA A 239 -7.69 0.39 -1.58
N ASP A 240 -8.79 -0.39 -1.54
CA ASP A 240 -9.33 -0.91 -0.28
C ASP A 240 -8.38 -1.90 0.38
N LEU A 241 -7.68 -2.73 -0.41
CA LEU A 241 -6.65 -3.64 0.07
C LEU A 241 -5.46 -2.90 0.69
N ASP A 242 -5.03 -1.79 0.11
CA ASP A 242 -3.91 -0.99 0.63
C ASP A 242 -4.26 -0.32 1.98
N THR A 243 -5.51 0.10 2.15
CA THR A 243 -5.94 0.89 3.31
C THR A 243 -6.73 0.13 4.35
N ALA A 244 -6.92 -1.18 4.16
CA ALA A 244 -7.67 -2.03 5.08
C ALA A 244 -6.95 -2.28 6.43
N ASN A 245 -5.79 -1.66 6.69
CA ASN A 245 -5.16 -1.68 8.03
C ASN A 245 -6.11 -1.16 9.13
N VAL A 246 -7.05 -0.28 8.80
CA VAL A 246 -8.10 0.20 9.72
C VAL A 246 -9.06 -0.90 10.22
N ALA A 247 -9.09 -2.04 9.54
CA ALA A 247 -9.95 -3.19 9.82
C ALA A 247 -9.17 -4.39 10.39
N GLU A 248 -7.89 -4.22 10.69
CA GLU A 248 -7.10 -5.21 11.41
C GLU A 248 -7.53 -5.30 12.88
N PRO A 249 -7.21 -6.40 13.59
CA PRO A 249 -7.28 -6.42 15.06
C PRO A 249 -6.65 -5.15 15.65
N PHE A 250 -7.28 -4.60 16.70
CA PHE A 250 -6.99 -3.24 17.15
C PHE A 250 -5.53 -3.00 17.54
N ASP A 251 -4.86 -4.01 18.11
CA ASP A 251 -3.43 -4.00 18.39
C ASP A 251 -2.58 -3.83 17.11
N ARG A 252 -2.88 -4.62 16.07
CA ARG A 252 -2.21 -4.51 14.76
C ARG A 252 -2.53 -3.18 14.07
N PHE A 253 -3.77 -2.72 14.14
CA PHE A 253 -4.16 -1.40 13.61
C PHE A 253 -3.35 -0.28 14.31
N ALA A 254 -3.28 -0.32 15.63
CA ALA A 254 -2.52 0.66 16.41
C ALA A 254 -1.02 0.60 16.12
N SER A 255 -0.43 -0.60 15.97
CA SER A 255 0.97 -0.77 15.57
C SER A 255 1.24 -0.27 14.15
N SER A 256 0.30 -0.44 13.22
CA SER A 256 0.41 0.12 11.87
C SER A 256 0.45 1.65 11.89
N ALA A 257 -0.35 2.30 12.74
CA ALA A 257 -0.31 3.74 12.92
C ALA A 257 1.02 4.20 13.54
N GLU A 258 1.56 3.46 14.51
CA GLU A 258 2.90 3.72 15.06
C GLU A 258 4.00 3.62 13.99
N ASN A 259 3.98 2.56 13.18
CA ASN A 259 4.95 2.37 12.09
C ASN A 259 4.88 3.50 11.05
N LEU A 260 3.67 3.90 10.64
CA LEU A 260 3.49 5.07 9.76
C LEU A 260 4.03 6.35 10.40
N CYS A 261 3.82 6.53 11.71
CA CYS A 261 4.36 7.68 12.43
C CYS A 261 5.89 7.68 12.44
N LEU A 262 6.52 6.55 12.73
CA LEU A 262 7.97 6.40 12.73
C LEU A 262 8.57 6.71 11.35
N GLU A 263 7.98 6.15 10.31
CA GLU A 263 8.41 6.40 8.93
C GLU A 263 8.23 7.87 8.53
N ARG A 264 7.11 8.48 8.91
CA ARG A 264 6.87 9.90 8.70
C ARG A 264 7.96 10.77 9.33
N GLU A 265 8.34 10.49 10.58
CA GLU A 265 9.42 11.25 11.24
C GLU A 265 10.77 11.05 10.56
N MET A 266 11.06 9.82 10.12
CA MET A 266 12.26 9.49 9.34
C MET A 266 12.29 10.29 8.03
N LEU A 267 11.20 10.28 7.25
CA LEU A 267 11.11 11.03 5.99
C LEU A 267 11.22 12.54 6.23
N CYS A 268 10.79 13.03 7.39
CA CYS A 268 10.92 14.43 7.80
C CYS A 268 12.31 14.78 8.34
N LEU A 269 13.22 13.81 8.42
CA LEU A 269 14.55 13.94 9.04
C LEU A 269 14.48 14.48 10.48
N ARG A 270 13.41 14.15 11.21
CA ARG A 270 13.23 14.59 12.60
C ARG A 270 13.77 13.54 13.57
N ASN A 271 14.54 13.99 14.56
CA ASN A 271 15.02 13.13 15.61
C ASN A 271 13.88 12.83 16.62
N LEU A 272 13.53 11.55 16.79
CA LEU A 272 12.50 11.10 17.72
C LEU A 272 12.81 11.43 19.19
N ASP A 273 14.09 11.65 19.51
CA ASP A 273 14.55 12.04 20.85
C ASP A 273 14.65 13.56 21.02
N GLY A 274 14.48 14.33 19.94
CA GLY A 274 14.44 15.79 19.94
C GLY A 274 13.04 16.36 20.26
N VAL A 275 13.00 17.59 20.76
CA VAL A 275 11.74 18.30 21.10
C VAL A 275 10.88 18.57 19.88
N GLU A 276 11.50 18.73 18.72
CA GLU A 276 10.87 19.00 17.43
C GLU A 276 9.94 17.87 16.96
N SER A 277 10.13 16.62 17.42
CA SER A 277 9.27 15.48 17.06
C SER A 277 8.07 15.31 18.01
N ALA A 278 8.08 15.93 19.19
CA ALA A 278 7.06 15.69 20.22
C ALA A 278 5.65 16.07 19.75
N GLN A 279 5.47 17.28 19.23
CA GLN A 279 4.17 17.77 18.78
C GLN A 279 3.70 17.10 17.48
N PRO A 280 4.55 16.91 16.44
CA PRO A 280 4.17 16.18 15.23
C PRO A 280 3.70 14.75 15.51
N VAL A 281 4.41 13.98 16.35
CA VAL A 281 4.03 12.62 16.72
C VAL A 281 2.69 12.60 17.46
N LEU A 282 2.49 13.49 18.44
CA LEU A 282 1.22 13.58 19.17
C LEU A 282 0.06 13.95 18.24
N GLY A 283 0.27 14.94 17.36
CA GLY A 283 -0.75 15.35 16.39
C GLY A 283 -1.11 14.23 15.42
N PHE A 284 -0.11 13.48 14.92
CA PHE A 284 -0.32 12.37 14.01
C PHE A 284 -1.11 11.23 14.68
N LEU A 285 -0.68 10.76 15.85
CA LEU A 285 -1.30 9.64 16.58
C LEU A 285 -2.64 9.97 17.23
N THR A 286 -3.10 11.22 17.15
CA THR A 286 -4.41 11.65 17.65
C THR A 286 -5.27 12.22 16.53
N ASP A 287 -5.23 13.54 16.30
CA ASP A 287 -6.04 14.21 15.27
C ASP A 287 -5.80 13.64 13.86
N GLY A 288 -4.56 13.25 13.55
CA GLY A 288 -4.21 12.64 12.28
C GLY A 288 -4.92 11.31 12.05
N GLN A 289 -4.83 10.39 13.01
CA GLN A 289 -5.50 9.08 12.93
C GLN A 289 -7.03 9.22 12.94
N ASP A 290 -7.58 10.10 13.78
CA ASP A 290 -9.01 10.40 13.80
C ASP A 290 -9.49 10.88 12.43
N ARG A 291 -8.83 11.90 11.86
CA ARG A 291 -9.20 12.45 10.55
C ARG A 291 -9.08 11.40 9.44
N PHE A 292 -7.98 10.63 9.43
CA PHE A 292 -7.80 9.57 8.45
C PHE A 292 -8.94 8.55 8.52
N PHE A 293 -9.24 8.04 9.71
CA PHE A 293 -10.20 6.96 9.90
C PHE A 293 -11.66 7.37 9.65
N PHE A 294 -12.06 8.54 10.17
CA PHE A 294 -13.45 8.99 10.16
C PHE A 294 -13.81 9.83 8.94
N ASP A 295 -12.91 10.70 8.47
CA ASP A 295 -13.26 11.70 7.44
C ASP A 295 -12.78 11.27 6.04
N LEU A 296 -11.60 10.65 5.97
CA LEU A 296 -10.92 10.38 4.70
C LEU A 296 -11.12 8.94 4.23
N HIS A 297 -11.03 7.98 5.13
CA HIS A 297 -11.04 6.56 4.79
C HIS A 297 -12.46 6.02 4.57
N ARG A 298 -12.67 5.44 3.40
CA ARG A 298 -13.88 4.69 3.01
C ARG A 298 -13.47 3.56 2.07
N PHE A 299 -14.16 2.42 2.18
CA PHE A 299 -14.00 1.33 1.23
C PHE A 299 -14.80 1.66 -0.05
N ASN A 300 -14.11 1.68 -1.18
CA ASN A 300 -14.58 2.16 -2.47
C ASN A 300 -15.23 1.03 -3.30
N SER A 301 -14.86 -0.22 -3.06
CA SER A 301 -15.45 -1.40 -3.67
C SER A 301 -16.49 -2.08 -2.76
N GLU A 302 -17.42 -2.82 -3.35
CA GLU A 302 -18.37 -3.62 -2.57
C GLU A 302 -17.67 -4.77 -1.82
N LEU A 303 -16.70 -5.43 -2.48
CA LEU A 303 -15.91 -6.50 -1.88
C LEU A 303 -15.16 -5.99 -0.64
N GLY A 304 -14.50 -4.84 -0.74
CA GLY A 304 -13.78 -4.21 0.36
C GLY A 304 -14.71 -3.81 1.51
N ARG A 305 -15.86 -3.18 1.21
CA ARG A 305 -16.87 -2.84 2.23
C ARG A 305 -17.33 -4.05 3.01
N GLN A 306 -17.69 -5.13 2.33
CA GLN A 306 -18.21 -6.33 2.97
C GLN A 306 -17.13 -7.08 3.77
N SER A 307 -15.89 -7.12 3.30
CA SER A 307 -14.80 -7.85 3.96
C SER A 307 -14.18 -7.09 5.14
N PHE A 308 -14.14 -5.76 5.09
CA PHE A 308 -13.39 -4.95 6.05
C PHE A 308 -14.24 -3.96 6.85
N GLY A 309 -15.44 -3.61 6.34
CA GLY A 309 -16.35 -2.65 6.98
C GLY A 309 -16.69 -2.98 8.44
N PRO A 310 -17.19 -4.19 8.75
CA PRO A 310 -17.56 -4.54 10.12
C PRO A 310 -16.41 -4.38 11.11
N ALA A 311 -15.21 -4.86 10.77
CA ALA A 311 -14.04 -4.74 11.65
C ALA A 311 -13.53 -3.29 11.77
N LYS A 312 -13.67 -2.47 10.72
CA LYS A 312 -13.46 -1.01 10.83
C LYS A 312 -14.43 -0.42 11.85
N ASP A 313 -15.73 -0.74 11.76
CA ASP A 313 -16.73 -0.19 12.67
C ASP A 313 -16.46 -0.59 14.13
N ASP A 314 -16.02 -1.84 14.37
CA ASP A 314 -15.60 -2.32 15.70
C ASP A 314 -14.42 -1.53 16.28
N ASN A 315 -13.49 -1.10 15.42
CA ASN A 315 -12.31 -0.31 15.82
C ASN A 315 -12.63 1.17 16.11
N ALA A 316 -13.77 1.69 15.66
CA ALA A 316 -14.10 3.11 15.75
C ALA A 316 -14.09 3.64 17.19
N ALA A 317 -14.79 2.96 18.10
CA ALA A 317 -14.88 3.38 19.50
C ALA A 317 -13.53 3.27 20.23
N ARG A 318 -12.74 2.25 19.89
CA ARG A 318 -11.40 2.04 20.45
C ARG A 318 -10.43 3.11 19.98
N LEU A 319 -10.48 3.52 18.71
CA LEU A 319 -9.65 4.60 18.20
C LEU A 319 -9.95 5.93 18.91
N LYS A 320 -11.23 6.29 19.10
CA LYS A 320 -11.60 7.48 19.88
C LYS A 320 -11.07 7.42 21.31
N SER A 321 -11.18 6.24 21.94
CA SER A 321 -10.68 6.01 23.29
C SER A 321 -9.16 6.13 23.36
N LEU A 322 -8.43 5.64 22.35
CA LEU A 322 -6.98 5.77 22.22
C LEU A 322 -6.55 7.23 22.07
N SER A 323 -7.17 7.97 21.15
CA SER A 323 -6.89 9.39 20.92
C SER A 323 -7.13 10.24 22.17
N LEU A 324 -8.25 10.01 22.88
CA LEU A 324 -8.56 10.71 24.14
C LEU A 324 -7.63 10.29 25.28
N GLY A 325 -7.37 8.99 25.43
CA GLY A 325 -6.52 8.43 26.47
C GLY A 325 -5.07 8.89 26.35
N LEU A 326 -4.53 8.94 25.13
CA LEU A 326 -3.19 9.46 24.87
C LEU A 326 -3.08 10.93 25.29
N ARG A 327 -4.04 11.77 24.90
CA ARG A 327 -4.06 13.19 25.30
C ARG A 327 -4.13 13.36 26.80
N ALA A 328 -5.00 12.60 27.47
CA ALA A 328 -5.11 12.64 28.93
C ALA A 328 -3.80 12.25 29.60
N ARG A 329 -3.16 11.16 29.15
CA ARG A 329 -1.87 10.68 29.68
C ARG A 329 -0.76 11.70 29.51
N ILE A 330 -0.71 12.36 28.35
CA ILE A 330 0.26 13.45 28.11
C ILE A 330 -0.05 14.65 29.01
N ALA A 331 -1.30 15.09 29.10
CA ALA A 331 -1.68 16.22 29.95
C ALA A 331 -1.33 15.99 31.43
N MET A 332 -1.49 14.76 31.93
CA MET A 332 -1.12 14.38 33.30
C MET A 332 0.40 14.37 33.56
N ARG A 333 1.22 14.11 32.53
CA ARG A 333 2.69 14.04 32.64
C ARG A 333 3.38 15.36 32.33
N GLY A 334 2.64 16.35 31.85
CA GLY A 334 3.18 17.61 31.35
C GLY A 334 3.57 17.54 29.88
N ARG A 335 4.05 18.67 29.34
CA ARG A 335 4.38 18.80 27.91
C ARG A 335 5.46 17.79 27.50
N PRO A 336 5.22 16.96 26.47
CA PRO A 336 6.21 15.97 26.03
C PRO A 336 7.43 16.67 25.46
N GLN A 337 8.60 16.13 25.77
CA GLN A 337 9.90 16.67 25.34
C GLN A 337 10.47 15.93 24.13
N SER A 338 9.82 14.87 23.67
CA SER A 338 10.23 14.15 22.46
C SER A 338 9.11 13.29 21.88
N GLY A 339 9.22 12.94 20.60
CA GLY A 339 8.33 11.97 19.95
C GLY A 339 8.38 10.61 20.63
N ARG A 340 9.55 10.17 21.11
CA ARG A 340 9.70 8.89 21.83
C ARG A 340 8.89 8.83 23.13
N GLN A 341 8.77 9.94 23.85
CA GLN A 341 7.90 10.01 25.03
C GLN A 341 6.43 9.84 24.67
N VAL A 342 6.01 10.40 23.53
CA VAL A 342 4.64 10.25 23.01
C VAL A 342 4.39 8.81 22.58
N LEU A 343 5.31 8.18 21.84
CA LEU A 343 5.21 6.78 21.42
C LEU A 343 5.10 5.83 22.62
N LYS A 344 5.88 6.05 23.67
CA LYS A 344 5.77 5.28 24.91
C LYS A 344 4.38 5.45 25.56
N ALA A 345 3.88 6.68 25.63
CA ALA A 345 2.54 6.97 26.15
C ALA A 345 1.44 6.35 25.27
N TYR A 346 1.64 6.30 23.96
CA TYR A 346 0.75 5.66 23.00
C TYR A 346 0.68 4.16 23.24
N ALA A 347 1.83 3.46 23.28
CA ALA A 347 1.90 2.02 23.55
C ALA A 347 1.24 1.65 24.90
N GLU A 348 1.48 2.42 25.96
CA GLU A 348 0.82 2.22 27.26
C GLU A 348 -0.71 2.43 27.20
N THR A 349 -1.18 3.29 26.30
CA THR A 349 -2.62 3.53 26.10
C THR A 349 -3.25 2.41 25.28
N VAL A 350 -2.58 1.94 24.23
CA VAL A 350 -2.99 0.77 23.44
C VAL A 350 -3.12 -0.46 24.33
N ALA A 351 -2.12 -0.73 25.19
CA ALA A 351 -2.16 -1.86 26.11
C ALA A 351 -3.34 -1.85 27.10
N GLY A 352 -3.93 -0.68 27.37
CA GLY A 352 -5.13 -0.56 28.20
C GLY A 352 -6.46 -0.74 27.45
N LEU A 353 -6.42 -0.92 26.13
CA LEU A 353 -7.59 -1.03 25.24
C LEU A 353 -7.71 -2.39 24.54
N VAL A 354 -6.69 -3.25 24.65
CA VAL A 354 -6.61 -4.57 24.02
C VAL A 354 -7.05 -5.67 24.98
#